data_AF-A0A3P7J157-F1
#
_entry.id   AF-A0A3P7J157-F1
#
_cell.length_a   1.000
_cell.length_b   1.000
_cell.length_c   1.000
_cell.angle_alpha   90.00
_cell.angle_beta   90.00
_cell.angle_gamma   90.00
#
_symmetry.space_group_name_H-M   'P 1'
#
loop_
_entity.id
_entity.type
_entity.pdbx_description
1 polymer ?
#
loop_
_entity_poly.entity_id
_entity_poly.type
_entity_poly.pdbx_seq_one_letter_code
_entity_poly.pdbx_strand_id
1 'polypeptide(L)'
;MLLSDLKVLPSNDDITLNVKHGNDTVCFRCVNSNARRLWKTHLEQAIDMYAITVSEQQHGKVSTNGNIIGRLLIEVMSIQNFNSKTLDSNSQILRLSLGESYELFEVDLTKKSDLHLTAQFPFVHTSLSFTIKLLKKNLFSPDVPLLEEGIVPLSELIRESSNHRGPLIKPLHLRKDVRDKTKPVGTVTVKFAIQMFDASM
;
A
#
# COMPACT_ATOMS: atom_id res chain seq x y z
N MET A 1 12.30 -12.75 3.23
CA MET A 1 11.18 -12.62 4.18
C MET A 1 11.76 -12.89 5.55
N LEU A 2 11.92 -11.88 6.40
CA LEU A 2 12.57 -12.05 7.72
C LEU A 2 11.56 -12.34 8.85
N LEU A 3 10.29 -12.01 8.61
CA LEU A 3 9.20 -12.15 9.60
C LEU A 3 8.29 -13.36 9.33
N SER A 4 8.42 -14.04 8.18
CA SER A 4 7.58 -15.19 7.80
C SER A 4 7.69 -16.35 8.77
N ASP A 5 8.90 -16.58 9.27
CA ASP A 5 9.22 -17.73 10.12
C ASP A 5 9.54 -17.29 11.55
N LEU A 6 9.26 -16.02 11.88
CA LEU A 6 9.55 -15.43 13.19
C LEU A 6 8.41 -15.73 14.17
N LYS A 7 8.75 -16.24 15.35
CA LYS A 7 7.81 -16.45 16.46
C LYS A 7 8.41 -15.99 17.77
N VAL A 8 7.63 -15.26 18.57
CA VAL A 8 7.98 -14.95 19.94
C VAL A 8 7.60 -16.14 20.83
N LEU A 9 8.58 -16.70 21.54
CA LEU A 9 8.36 -17.84 22.43
C LEU A 9 8.11 -17.36 23.87
N PRO A 10 7.32 -18.12 24.66
CA PRO A 10 7.21 -17.86 26.08
C PRO A 10 8.57 -18.00 26.78
N SER A 11 8.75 -17.21 27.83
CA SER A 11 9.91 -17.29 28.73
C SER A 11 9.42 -17.19 30.17
N ASN A 12 9.97 -18.03 31.03
CA ASN A 12 9.72 -18.03 32.47
C ASN A 12 10.54 -16.95 33.20
N ASP A 13 11.50 -16.33 32.51
CA ASP A 13 12.30 -15.23 33.02
C ASP A 13 11.76 -13.88 32.54
N ASP A 14 11.65 -12.94 33.47
CA ASP A 14 11.07 -11.61 33.28
C ASP A 14 11.95 -10.68 32.44
N ILE A 15 13.21 -11.01 32.22
CA ILE A 15 14.12 -10.21 31.39
C ILE A 15 14.57 -10.92 30.11
N THR A 16 14.16 -12.17 29.88
CA THR A 16 14.56 -12.92 28.69
C THR A 16 13.45 -12.93 27.64
N LEU A 17 13.81 -12.56 26.40
CA LEU A 17 12.94 -12.59 25.23
C LEU A 17 13.47 -13.63 24.23
N ASN A 18 12.72 -14.70 24.05
CA ASN A 18 13.06 -15.80 23.16
C ASN A 18 12.38 -15.58 21.81
N VAL A 19 13.17 -15.56 20.74
CA VAL A 19 12.67 -15.40 19.37
C VAL A 19 13.14 -16.57 18.54
N LYS A 20 12.22 -17.26 17.88
CA LYS A 20 12.50 -18.36 16.97
C LYS A 20 12.37 -17.87 15.52
N HIS A 21 13.35 -18.18 14.68
CA HIS A 21 13.31 -17.95 13.25
C HIS A 21 13.66 -19.25 12.52
N GLY A 22 12.68 -19.89 11.90
CA GLY A 22 12.87 -21.22 11.31
C GLY A 22 13.25 -22.26 12.37
N ASN A 23 14.46 -22.82 12.28
CA ASN A 23 14.97 -23.78 13.26
C ASN A 23 15.81 -23.14 14.38
N ASP A 24 16.21 -21.88 14.21
CA ASP A 24 17.09 -21.20 15.16
C ASP A 24 16.27 -20.51 16.25
N THR A 25 16.75 -20.59 17.49
CA THR A 25 16.20 -19.84 18.62
C THR A 25 17.26 -18.91 19.16
N VAL A 26 16.95 -17.62 19.19
CA VAL A 26 17.81 -16.56 19.71
C VAL A 26 17.21 -16.02 20.99
N CYS A 27 18.02 -15.97 22.04
CA CYS A 27 17.63 -15.45 23.35
C CYS A 27 18.23 -14.05 23.53
N PHE A 28 17.36 -13.04 23.63
CA PHE A 28 17.76 -11.68 23.93
C PHE A 28 17.57 -11.38 25.41
N ARG A 29 18.52 -10.65 25.99
CA ARG A 29 18.40 -10.14 27.35
C ARG A 29 17.91 -8.69 27.32
N CYS A 30 16.75 -8.45 27.91
CA CYS A 30 16.16 -7.14 28.07
C CYS A 30 16.73 -6.46 29.33
N VAL A 31 16.75 -5.13 29.32
CA VAL A 31 17.24 -4.31 30.44
C VAL A 31 16.36 -4.40 31.69
N ASN A 32 15.06 -4.68 31.53
CA ASN A 32 14.10 -4.92 32.61
C ASN A 32 12.80 -5.56 32.06
N SER A 33 11.88 -5.92 32.97
CA SER A 33 10.59 -6.53 32.63
C SER A 33 9.69 -5.66 31.74
N ASN A 34 9.70 -4.33 31.93
CA ASN A 34 8.93 -3.41 31.09
C ASN A 34 9.45 -3.40 29.65
N ALA A 35 10.77 -3.39 29.46
CA ALA A 35 11.40 -3.46 28.15
C ALA A 35 11.07 -4.79 27.46
N ARG A 36 11.09 -5.90 28.19
CA ARG A 36 10.66 -7.21 27.67
C ARG A 36 9.22 -7.17 27.18
N ARG A 37 8.29 -6.64 27.99
CA ARG A 37 6.87 -6.52 27.63
C ARG A 37 6.68 -5.67 26.38
N LEU A 38 7.36 -4.51 26.31
CA LEU A 38 7.32 -3.62 25.15
C LEU A 38 7.78 -4.34 23.88
N TRP A 39 8.98 -4.96 23.91
CA TRP A 39 9.54 -5.64 22.75
C TRP A 39 8.70 -6.84 22.31
N LYS A 40 8.18 -7.61 23.26
CA LYS A 40 7.24 -8.70 22.98
C LYS A 40 6.02 -8.19 22.21
N THR A 41 5.33 -7.17 22.74
CA THR A 41 4.14 -6.62 22.09
C THR A 41 4.45 -6.06 20.70
N HIS A 42 5.56 -5.35 20.54
CA HIS A 42 5.95 -4.79 19.24
C HIS A 42 6.29 -5.87 18.21
N LEU A 43 6.97 -6.94 18.61
CA LEU A 43 7.30 -8.05 17.71
C LEU A 43 6.04 -8.84 17.32
N GLU A 44 5.15 -9.12 18.27
CA GLU A 44 3.86 -9.78 18.00
C GLU A 44 3.02 -8.94 17.00
N GLN A 45 2.89 -7.64 17.23
CA GLN A 45 2.20 -6.73 16.31
C GLN A 45 2.83 -6.69 14.92
N ALA A 46 4.17 -6.67 14.84
CA ALA A 46 4.88 -6.67 13.56
C ALA A 46 4.69 -7.99 12.80
N ILE A 47 4.69 -9.13 13.50
CA ILE A 47 4.41 -10.45 12.92
C ILE A 47 2.97 -10.49 12.38
N ASP A 48 1.99 -10.04 13.15
CA ASP A 48 0.59 -10.02 12.74
C ASP A 48 0.38 -9.11 11.51
N MET A 49 0.91 -7.89 11.55
CA MET A 49 0.85 -6.96 10.41
C MET A 49 1.55 -7.54 9.17
N TYR A 50 2.67 -8.24 9.36
CA TYR A 50 3.36 -8.90 8.27
C TYR A 50 2.51 -10.04 7.67
N ALA A 51 1.88 -10.88 8.51
CA ALA A 51 1.01 -11.95 8.04
C ALA A 51 -0.18 -11.40 7.23
N ILE A 52 -0.80 -10.31 7.70
CA ILE A 52 -1.84 -9.58 6.97
C ILE A 52 -1.29 -9.09 5.63
N THR A 53 -0.15 -8.41 5.63
CA THR A 53 0.47 -7.86 4.41
C THR A 53 0.82 -8.96 3.41
N VAL A 54 1.38 -10.09 3.86
CA VAL A 54 1.71 -11.23 2.99
C VAL A 54 0.44 -11.88 2.45
N SER A 55 -0.61 -12.00 3.27
CA SER A 55 -1.90 -12.51 2.78
C SER A 55 -2.46 -11.61 1.67
N GLU A 56 -2.35 -10.28 1.81
CA GLU A 56 -2.71 -9.33 0.74
C GLU A 56 -1.80 -9.46 -0.50
N GLN A 57 -0.50 -9.74 -0.32
CA GLN A 57 0.47 -9.87 -1.42
C GLN A 57 0.38 -11.20 -2.17
N GLN A 58 0.04 -12.30 -1.49
CA GLN A 58 -0.10 -13.62 -2.12
C GLN A 58 -1.36 -13.71 -2.99
N HIS A 59 -2.42 -13.00 -2.61
CA HIS A 59 -3.55 -12.73 -3.50
C HIS A 59 -3.11 -11.85 -4.69
N GLY A 60 -2.14 -10.94 -4.51
CA GLY A 60 -1.61 -10.05 -5.56
C GLY A 60 -0.85 -10.67 -6.73
N LYS A 61 -0.43 -11.94 -6.64
CA LYS A 61 0.15 -12.66 -7.78
C LYS A 61 -0.95 -13.29 -8.61
N VAL A 62 -1.69 -12.46 -9.35
CA VAL A 62 -2.59 -12.93 -10.40
C VAL A 62 -1.74 -13.73 -11.38
N SER A 63 -1.91 -15.05 -11.35
CA SER A 63 -1.57 -15.90 -12.47
C SER A 63 -2.29 -15.32 -13.69
N THR A 64 -1.54 -14.79 -14.64
CA THR A 64 -2.03 -14.29 -15.94
C THR A 64 -2.49 -15.45 -16.82
N ASN A 65 -3.32 -16.34 -16.27
CA ASN A 65 -3.94 -17.47 -16.95
C ASN A 65 -5.38 -17.16 -17.37
N GLY A 66 -5.91 -15.98 -17.02
CA GLY A 66 -7.18 -15.45 -17.54
C GLY A 66 -6.95 -14.62 -18.80
N ASN A 67 -7.84 -14.72 -19.79
CA ASN A 67 -7.81 -13.86 -20.97
C ASN A 67 -7.92 -12.39 -20.54
N ILE A 68 -6.84 -11.63 -20.72
CA ILE A 68 -6.78 -10.20 -20.43
C ILE A 68 -7.74 -9.50 -21.40
N ILE A 69 -8.73 -8.77 -20.86
CA ILE A 69 -9.73 -8.07 -21.66
C ILE A 69 -9.38 -6.59 -21.88
N GLY A 70 -8.38 -6.09 -21.16
CA GLY A 70 -7.89 -4.72 -21.32
C GLY A 70 -6.75 -4.36 -20.39
N ARG A 71 -6.32 -3.11 -20.48
CA ARG A 71 -5.25 -2.52 -19.68
C ARG A 71 -5.64 -1.11 -19.22
N LEU A 72 -5.38 -0.84 -17.96
CA LEU A 72 -5.47 0.48 -17.33
C LEU A 72 -4.08 1.11 -17.29
N LEU A 73 -3.92 2.25 -17.97
CA LEU A 73 -2.71 3.05 -17.94
C LEU A 73 -2.93 4.22 -16.98
N ILE A 74 -1.97 4.42 -16.08
CA ILE A 74 -2.03 5.39 -15.01
C ILE A 74 -0.85 6.35 -15.14
N GLU A 75 -1.12 7.64 -14.99
CA GLU A 75 -0.11 8.67 -14.78
C GLU A 75 -0.49 9.48 -13.52
N VAL A 76 0.29 9.35 -12.45
CA VAL A 76 0.19 10.21 -11.27
C VAL A 76 0.87 11.52 -11.60
N MET A 77 0.06 12.55 -11.84
CA MET A 77 0.54 13.85 -12.30
C MET A 77 1.11 14.64 -11.13
N SER A 78 0.33 14.77 -10.05
CA SER A 78 0.71 15.59 -8.92
C SER A 78 0.17 15.12 -7.59
N ILE A 79 0.89 15.47 -6.52
CA ILE A 79 0.53 15.18 -5.14
C ILE A 79 0.54 16.51 -4.36
N GLN A 80 -0.60 16.88 -3.77
CA GLN A 80 -0.85 18.20 -3.20
C GLN A 80 -1.52 18.12 -1.83
N ASN A 81 -1.38 19.19 -1.02
CA ASN A 81 -2.05 19.35 0.28
C ASN A 81 -1.67 18.31 1.35
N PHE A 82 -0.46 17.75 1.26
CA PHE A 82 0.11 16.89 2.29
C PHE A 82 0.85 17.75 3.31
N ASN A 83 0.42 17.69 4.58
CA ASN A 83 1.06 18.46 5.63
C ASN A 83 2.38 17.81 6.03
N SER A 84 3.50 18.42 5.63
CA SER A 84 4.86 17.97 5.96
C SER A 84 5.10 17.77 7.45
N LYS A 85 4.38 18.48 8.34
CA LYS A 85 4.49 18.31 9.79
C LYS A 85 3.91 16.98 10.30
N THR A 86 3.05 16.33 9.51
CA THR A 86 2.45 15.02 9.85
C THR A 86 3.19 13.84 9.21
N LEU A 87 4.19 14.13 8.39
CA LEU A 87 5.00 13.16 7.67
C LEU A 87 6.36 13.11 8.37
N ASP A 88 6.54 12.18 9.30
CA ASP A 88 7.78 12.01 10.09
C ASP A 88 9.01 11.64 9.23
N SER A 89 8.88 11.55 7.91
CA SER A 89 9.93 11.21 6.96
C SER A 89 9.89 12.14 5.74
N ASN A 90 11.03 12.30 5.06
CA ASN A 90 11.08 13.03 3.79
C ASN A 90 10.72 12.15 2.58
N SER A 91 10.67 10.83 2.78
CA SER A 91 10.35 9.85 1.74
C SER A 91 9.21 8.95 2.18
N GLN A 92 8.24 8.76 1.30
CA GLN A 92 7.04 7.96 1.47
C GLN A 92 6.94 6.94 0.35
N ILE A 93 6.11 5.91 0.54
CA ILE A 93 5.78 4.97 -0.52
C ILE A 93 4.37 5.26 -1.03
N LEU A 94 4.25 5.51 -2.34
CA LEU A 94 2.98 5.56 -3.04
C LEU A 94 2.69 4.19 -3.64
N ARG A 95 1.60 3.56 -3.21
CA ARG A 95 1.13 2.28 -3.74
C ARG A 95 -0.05 2.52 -4.68
N LEU A 96 0.10 2.11 -5.93
CA LEU A 96 -0.97 2.10 -6.93
C LEU A 96 -1.44 0.66 -7.10
N SER A 97 -2.73 0.38 -7.05
CA SER A 97 -3.23 -0.98 -7.20
C SER A 97 -4.48 -1.05 -8.06
N LEU A 98 -4.65 -2.15 -8.79
CA LEU A 98 -5.90 -2.52 -9.46
C LEU A 98 -6.28 -3.93 -9.04
N GLY A 99 -7.29 -4.03 -8.17
CA GLY A 99 -7.57 -5.29 -7.47
C GLY A 99 -6.37 -5.73 -6.65
N GLU A 100 -5.87 -6.93 -6.94
CA GLU A 100 -4.77 -7.55 -6.21
C GLU A 100 -3.39 -7.11 -6.77
N SER A 101 -3.32 -6.67 -8.03
CA SER A 101 -2.08 -6.19 -8.65
C SER A 101 -1.71 -4.81 -8.16
N TYR A 102 -0.43 -4.57 -7.85
CA TYR A 102 0.03 -3.25 -7.38
C TYR A 102 1.47 -2.92 -7.79
N GLU A 103 1.77 -1.62 -7.83
CA GLU A 103 3.11 -1.05 -8.00
C GLU A 103 3.41 -0.09 -6.84
N LEU A 104 4.69 0.00 -6.45
CA LEU A 104 5.18 0.84 -5.36
C LEU A 104 6.18 1.86 -5.90
N PHE A 105 6.01 3.12 -5.53
CA PHE A 105 6.91 4.22 -5.89
C PHE A 105 7.41 4.90 -4.64
N GLU A 106 8.70 5.18 -4.57
CA GLU A 106 9.25 6.04 -3.55
C GLU A 106 9.06 7.51 -3.95
N VAL A 107 8.39 8.27 -3.10
CA VAL A 107 7.99 9.66 -3.37
C VAL A 107 8.50 10.58 -2.28
N ASP A 108 9.05 11.72 -2.70
CA ASP A 108 9.49 12.79 -1.80
C ASP A 108 8.44 13.90 -1.82
N LEU A 109 7.59 13.93 -0.79
CA LEU A 109 6.51 14.92 -0.68
C LEU A 109 7.00 16.33 -0.28
N THR A 110 8.30 16.50 -0.03
CA THR A 110 8.90 17.81 0.26
C THR A 110 9.32 18.55 -1.01
N LYS A 111 9.58 17.81 -2.09
CA LYS A 111 9.90 18.37 -3.41
C LYS A 111 8.62 18.77 -4.14
N LYS A 112 8.77 19.66 -5.13
CA LYS A 112 7.64 20.23 -5.90
C LYS A 112 6.70 19.13 -6.41
N SER A 113 5.42 19.49 -6.42
CA SER A 113 4.23 18.66 -6.50
C SER A 113 4.05 17.80 -7.76
N ASP A 114 4.91 17.92 -8.78
CA ASP A 114 4.78 17.21 -10.05
C ASP A 114 5.62 15.93 -10.02
N LEU A 115 4.95 14.78 -10.13
CA LEU A 115 5.57 13.48 -9.91
C LEU A 115 5.65 12.60 -11.16
N HIS A 116 4.80 12.83 -12.17
CA HIS A 116 4.73 12.10 -13.45
C HIS A 116 5.10 10.60 -13.36
N LEU A 117 4.56 9.90 -12.36
CA LEU A 117 4.80 8.46 -12.20
C LEU A 117 3.82 7.71 -13.10
N THR A 118 4.30 6.69 -13.80
CA THR A 118 3.45 5.89 -14.69
C THR A 118 3.41 4.44 -14.26
N ALA A 119 2.24 3.83 -14.38
CA ALA A 119 2.01 2.41 -14.09
C ALA A 119 1.01 1.84 -15.08
N GLN A 120 1.04 0.52 -15.27
CA GLN A 120 0.10 -0.17 -16.14
C GLN A 120 -0.43 -1.44 -15.51
N PHE A 121 -1.75 -1.59 -15.51
CA PHE A 121 -2.43 -2.73 -14.89
C PHE A 121 -3.26 -3.46 -15.94
N PRO A 122 -2.89 -4.68 -16.35
CA PRO A 122 -3.79 -5.54 -17.11
C PRO A 122 -4.99 -5.93 -16.24
N PHE A 123 -6.16 -6.14 -16.85
CA PHE A 123 -7.33 -6.64 -16.15
C PHE A 123 -8.12 -7.67 -16.97
N VAL A 124 -8.75 -8.59 -16.25
CA VAL A 124 -9.55 -9.70 -16.81
C VAL A 124 -11.06 -9.50 -16.60
N HIS A 125 -11.47 -8.61 -15.70
CA HIS A 125 -12.86 -8.22 -15.47
C HIS A 125 -12.98 -6.75 -15.05
N THR A 126 -14.16 -6.16 -15.24
CA THR A 126 -14.42 -4.72 -15.05
C THR A 126 -14.91 -4.35 -13.64
N SER A 127 -15.15 -5.35 -12.78
CA SER A 127 -15.57 -5.18 -11.38
C SER A 127 -14.43 -4.78 -10.43
N LEU A 128 -13.21 -4.61 -10.94
CA LEU A 128 -12.04 -4.20 -10.16
C LEU A 128 -12.16 -2.74 -9.71
N SER A 129 -11.44 -2.40 -8.65
CA SER A 129 -11.26 -1.03 -8.19
C SER A 129 -9.79 -0.64 -8.26
N PHE A 130 -9.54 0.53 -8.85
CA PHE A 130 -8.25 1.19 -8.73
C PHE A 130 -8.14 1.80 -7.34
N THR A 131 -7.00 1.62 -6.68
CA THR A 131 -6.71 2.17 -5.36
C THR A 131 -5.36 2.85 -5.33
N ILE A 132 -5.27 3.92 -4.54
CA ILE A 132 -4.03 4.64 -4.27
C ILE A 132 -3.85 4.81 -2.77
N LYS A 133 -2.68 4.40 -2.26
CA LYS A 133 -2.32 4.50 -0.84
C LYS A 133 -1.01 5.24 -0.68
N LEU A 134 -0.93 6.04 0.37
CA LEU A 134 0.31 6.63 0.84
C LEU A 134 0.76 5.92 2.12
N LEU A 135 1.96 5.37 2.10
CA LEU A 135 2.53 4.57 3.18
C LEU A 135 3.78 5.26 3.74
N LYS A 136 3.98 5.13 5.05
CA LYS A 136 5.23 5.49 5.72
C LYS A 136 6.25 4.40 5.45
N LYS A 137 7.35 4.77 4.80
CA LYS A 137 8.49 3.88 4.59
C LYS A 137 9.12 3.53 5.94
N ASN A 138 9.08 2.26 6.32
CA ASN A 138 9.73 1.78 7.52
C ASN A 138 11.10 1.15 7.19
N LEU A 139 12.01 1.17 8.17
CA LEU A 139 13.28 0.44 8.08
C LEU A 139 13.06 -1.07 7.91
N PHE A 140 11.97 -1.58 8.50
CA PHE A 140 11.56 -2.97 8.41
C PHE A 140 10.10 -3.04 7.96
N SER A 141 9.82 -3.95 7.03
CA SER A 141 8.47 -4.22 6.55
C SER A 141 7.55 -4.71 7.69
N PRO A 142 6.25 -4.37 7.67
CA PRO A 142 5.53 -3.65 6.61
C PRO A 142 5.52 -2.13 6.76
N ASP A 143 5.37 -1.46 5.62
CA ASP A 143 5.09 -0.03 5.58
C ASP A 143 3.67 0.24 6.08
N VAL A 144 3.49 1.35 6.80
CA VAL A 144 2.22 1.65 7.49
C VAL A 144 1.42 2.69 6.70
N PRO A 145 0.13 2.48 6.42
CA PRO A 145 -0.72 3.50 5.81
C PRO A 145 -0.75 4.79 6.61
N LEU A 146 -0.47 5.92 5.94
CA LEU A 146 -0.51 7.24 6.54
C LEU A 146 -1.92 7.84 6.52
N LEU A 147 -2.70 7.49 5.50
CA LEU A 147 -4.03 7.98 5.21
C LEU A 147 -4.90 6.82 4.70
N GLU A 148 -6.20 7.07 4.65
CA GLU A 148 -7.16 6.24 3.92
C GLU A 148 -6.87 6.24 2.42
N GLU A 149 -7.24 5.17 1.76
CA GLU A 149 -7.02 4.98 0.33
C GLU A 149 -8.00 5.78 -0.53
N GLY A 150 -7.51 6.27 -1.66
CA GLY A 150 -8.36 6.78 -2.72
C GLY A 150 -8.81 5.62 -3.59
N ILE A 151 -10.11 5.52 -3.89
CA ILE A 151 -10.70 4.40 -4.63
C ILE A 151 -11.48 4.93 -5.83
N VAL A 152 -11.30 4.31 -6.99
CA VAL A 152 -12.15 4.51 -8.17
C VAL A 152 -12.51 3.16 -8.79
N PRO A 153 -13.82 2.84 -8.94
CA PRO A 153 -14.24 1.65 -9.66
C PRO A 153 -13.78 1.69 -11.12
N LEU A 154 -13.25 0.58 -11.63
CA LEU A 154 -12.83 0.47 -13.03
C LEU A 154 -14.03 0.63 -13.98
N SER A 155 -15.19 0.11 -13.60
CA SER A 155 -16.44 0.27 -14.35
C SER A 155 -16.84 1.73 -14.56
N GLU A 156 -16.60 2.59 -13.57
CA GLU A 156 -16.84 4.03 -13.67
C GLU A 156 -15.87 4.69 -14.66
N LEU A 157 -14.57 4.35 -14.57
CA LEU A 157 -13.56 4.83 -15.50
C LEU A 157 -13.87 4.41 -16.95
N ILE A 158 -14.28 3.16 -17.17
CA ILE A 158 -14.66 2.65 -18.51
C ILE A 158 -15.84 3.46 -19.05
N ARG A 159 -16.89 3.63 -18.26
CA ARG A 159 -18.08 4.38 -18.66
C ARG A 159 -17.75 5.83 -19.00
N GLU A 160 -16.97 6.51 -18.15
CA GLU A 160 -16.61 7.89 -18.37
C GLU A 160 -15.65 8.08 -19.55
N SER A 161 -14.69 7.18 -19.73
CA SER A 161 -13.74 7.25 -20.86
C SER A 161 -14.48 7.12 -22.20
N SER A 162 -15.54 6.30 -22.23
CA SER A 162 -16.42 6.13 -23.39
C SER A 162 -17.18 7.43 -23.72
N ASN A 163 -17.59 8.19 -22.71
CA ASN A 163 -18.27 9.48 -22.89
C ASN A 163 -17.32 10.60 -23.30
N HIS A 164 -16.13 10.67 -22.69
CA HIS A 164 -15.16 11.73 -22.91
C HIS A 164 -14.27 11.54 -24.16
N ARG A 165 -14.24 10.33 -24.74
CA ARG A 165 -13.38 9.95 -25.89
C ARG A 165 -11.90 10.35 -25.70
N GLY A 166 -11.37 10.13 -24.50
CA GLY A 166 -9.99 10.48 -24.17
C GLY A 166 -9.57 10.08 -22.76
N PRO A 167 -8.32 10.38 -22.37
CA PRO A 167 -7.84 10.16 -21.01
C PRO A 167 -8.65 10.95 -19.99
N LEU A 168 -8.97 10.34 -18.86
CA LEU A 168 -9.68 10.97 -17.75
C LEU A 168 -8.67 11.50 -16.74
N ILE A 169 -8.85 12.72 -16.26
CA ILE A 169 -8.03 13.27 -15.17
C ILE A 169 -8.95 13.41 -13.96
N LYS A 170 -8.64 12.70 -12.86
CA LYS A 170 -9.40 12.75 -11.62
C LYS A 170 -8.51 13.08 -10.43
N PRO A 171 -8.92 14.01 -9.55
CA PRO A 171 -8.33 14.15 -8.22
C PRO A 171 -8.84 13.04 -7.30
N LEU A 172 -7.92 12.35 -6.63
CA LEU A 172 -8.19 11.37 -5.58
C LEU A 172 -7.84 11.94 -4.22
N HIS A 173 -8.77 11.83 -3.29
CA HIS A 173 -8.67 12.43 -1.98
C HIS A 173 -8.28 11.37 -0.95
N LEU A 174 -7.12 11.56 -0.32
CA LEU A 174 -6.62 10.74 0.79
C LEU A 174 -6.92 11.47 2.10
N ARG A 175 -7.70 10.84 2.99
CA ARG A 175 -8.14 11.44 4.25
C ARG A 175 -7.55 10.73 5.46
N LYS A 176 -7.45 11.45 6.57
CA LYS A 176 -7.13 10.89 7.89
C LYS A 176 -8.42 10.85 8.71
N ASP A 177 -9.05 9.67 8.80
CA ASP A 177 -10.32 9.42 9.50
C ASP A 177 -11.53 10.10 8.84
N VAL A 178 -12.39 9.31 8.17
CA VAL A 178 -13.64 9.77 7.50
C VAL A 178 -14.51 10.68 8.38
N ARG A 179 -14.48 10.48 9.70
CA ARG A 179 -15.39 11.17 10.64
C ARG A 179 -15.09 12.66 10.79
N ASP A 180 -13.85 13.07 10.53
CA ASP A 180 -13.43 14.46 10.71
C ASP A 180 -13.21 15.15 9.37
N LYS A 181 -14.31 15.69 8.81
CA LYS A 181 -14.31 16.44 7.53
C LYS A 181 -13.53 17.75 7.59
N THR A 182 -13.05 18.18 8.76
CA THR A 182 -12.32 19.44 8.94
C THR A 182 -10.82 19.31 8.70
N LYS A 183 -10.30 18.08 8.66
CA LYS A 183 -8.88 17.82 8.46
C LYS A 183 -8.43 17.98 7.01
N PRO A 184 -7.19 18.44 6.77
CA PRO A 184 -6.66 18.59 5.43
C PRO A 184 -6.68 17.26 4.69
N VAL A 185 -7.17 17.32 3.45
CA VAL A 185 -7.28 16.19 2.53
C VAL A 185 -6.09 16.25 1.58
N GLY A 186 -5.23 15.24 1.61
CA GLY A 186 -4.19 15.09 0.60
C GLY A 186 -4.87 14.77 -0.73
N THR A 187 -4.48 15.46 -1.80
CA THR A 187 -5.05 15.24 -3.14
C THR A 187 -3.98 14.70 -4.06
N VAL A 188 -4.28 13.59 -4.74
CA VAL A 188 -3.45 13.02 -5.79
C VAL A 188 -4.18 13.14 -7.12
N THR A 189 -3.61 13.90 -8.05
CA THR A 189 -4.19 14.04 -9.39
C THR A 189 -3.68 12.90 -10.26
N VAL A 190 -4.61 12.09 -10.77
CA VAL A 190 -4.30 10.91 -11.56
C VAL A 190 -4.97 11.00 -12.92
N LYS A 191 -4.19 10.73 -13.96
CA LYS A 191 -4.67 10.56 -15.33
C LYS A 191 -4.80 9.08 -15.65
N PHE A 192 -5.96 8.71 -16.17
CA PHE A 192 -6.36 7.36 -16.50
C PHE A 192 -6.56 7.25 -18.02
N ALA A 193 -5.99 6.23 -18.63
CA ALA A 193 -6.33 5.82 -19.98
C ALA A 193 -6.64 4.33 -19.98
N ILE A 194 -7.71 3.94 -20.68
CA ILE A 194 -8.16 2.54 -20.76
C ILE A 194 -7.99 2.07 -22.19
N GLN A 195 -7.39 0.90 -22.34
CA GLN A 195 -7.28 0.18 -23.60
C GLN A 195 -8.02 -1.15 -23.45
N MET A 196 -9.13 -1.31 -24.16
CA MET A 196 -9.82 -2.60 -24.26
C MET A 196 -9.15 -3.43 -25.35
N PHE A 197 -9.03 -4.74 -25.12
CA PHE A 197 -8.56 -5.67 -26.14
C PHE A 197 -9.77 -6.36 -26.77
N ASP A 198 -9.80 -6.44 -28.09
CA ASP A 198 -10.87 -7.12 -28.80
C ASP A 198 -10.79 -8.64 -28.52
N ALA A 199 -11.94 -9.26 -28.29
CA ALA A 199 -12.06 -10.71 -28.07
C ALA A 199 -11.83 -11.55 -29.34
N SER A 200 -11.28 -10.96 -30.41
CA SER A 200 -11.01 -11.62 -31.68
C SER A 200 -9.49 -11.78 -31.90
N MET A 201 -8.90 -12.76 -31.21
CA MET A 201 -7.74 -13.52 -31.69
C MET A 201 -7.90 -14.98 -31.29
#